data_AF-A0A078AHP4-F1
#
_entry.id   AF-A0A078AHP4-F1
#
_cell.length_a   1.000
_cell.length_b   1.000
_cell.length_c   1.000
_cell.angle_alpha   90.00
_cell.angle_beta   90.00
_cell.angle_gamma   90.00
#
_symmetry.space_group_name_H-M   'P 1'
#
loop_
_entity.id
_entity.type
_entity.pdbx_description
1 polymer ?
#
loop_
_entity_poly.entity_id
_entity_poly.type
_entity_poly.pdbx_seq_one_letter_code
_entity_poly.pdbx_strand_id
1 'polypeptide(L)'
;MNAALDSLATFSLLKAPRQIFQPCSYYAECGDYLSCHTFNGINRCYHYPRLGGEPCSSDLKAQCMIGLTCHEKYKVCVQNEQLNVLPK
;
A
#
# COMPACT_ATOMS: atom_id res chain seq x y z
N MET A 1 37.46 -18.51 30.67
CA MET A 1 37.33 -17.10 30.28
C MET A 1 36.44 -17.03 29.05
N ASN A 2 35.35 -16.30 29.19
CA ASN A 2 34.46 -15.73 28.17
C ASN A 2 33.59 -16.68 27.32
N ALA A 3 32.38 -16.91 27.85
CA ALA A 3 31.16 -17.00 27.06
C ALA A 3 30.74 -15.59 26.59
N ALA A 4 30.27 -15.47 25.34
CA ALA A 4 29.30 -14.50 24.82
C ALA A 4 29.32 -14.65 23.29
N LEU A 5 28.48 -15.54 22.75
CA LEU A 5 27.16 -15.23 22.20
C LEU A 5 27.27 -14.50 20.86
N ASP A 6 26.81 -15.20 19.82
CA ASP A 6 26.50 -14.71 18.49
C ASP A 6 26.07 -13.25 18.53
N SER A 7 26.72 -12.47 17.66
CA SER A 7 26.53 -11.04 17.48
C SER A 7 25.05 -10.72 17.26
N LEU A 8 24.36 -10.48 18.37
CA LEU A 8 23.00 -9.99 18.45
C LEU A 8 22.90 -8.75 17.59
N ALA A 9 22.11 -8.86 16.52
CA ALA A 9 21.35 -7.78 15.90
C ALA A 9 21.97 -6.39 16.08
N THR A 10 22.80 -5.97 15.12
CA THR A 10 23.02 -4.55 14.84
C THR A 10 21.66 -3.86 14.79
N PHE A 11 21.39 -3.09 15.84
CA PHE A 11 20.15 -2.38 16.09
C PHE A 11 19.73 -1.53 14.87
N SER A 12 18.62 -1.93 14.22
CA SER A 12 17.55 -1.03 13.75
C SER A 12 17.80 0.00 12.62
N LEU A 13 18.78 -0.17 11.72
CA LEU A 13 18.97 0.77 10.58
C LEU A 13 18.16 0.46 9.31
N LEU A 14 17.62 -0.75 9.16
CA LEU A 14 16.66 -1.07 8.10
C LEU A 14 15.29 -1.23 8.74
N LYS A 15 14.52 -0.15 8.78
CA LYS A 15 13.11 -0.22 9.16
C LYS A 15 12.44 -1.18 8.19
N ALA A 16 11.88 -2.28 8.72
CA ALA A 16 11.21 -3.26 7.89
C ALA A 16 10.16 -2.57 6.99
N PRO A 17 10.01 -3.02 5.74
CA PRO A 17 9.06 -2.42 4.82
C PRO A 17 7.64 -2.45 5.40
N ARG A 18 6.85 -1.42 5.08
CA ARG A 18 5.47 -1.31 5.55
C ARG A 18 4.58 -2.34 4.88
N GLN A 19 3.71 -2.95 5.70
CA GLN A 19 2.71 -3.90 5.23
C GLN A 19 1.47 -3.18 4.71
N ILE A 20 0.57 -3.93 4.09
CA ILE A 20 -0.70 -3.42 3.58
C ILE A 20 -1.46 -2.60 4.63
N PHE A 21 -2.06 -1.50 4.18
CA PHE A 21 -2.81 -0.49 4.94
C PHE A 21 -2.04 0.24 6.05
N GLN A 22 -0.76 -0.08 6.26
CA GLN A 22 0.05 0.65 7.22
C GLN A 22 0.37 2.07 6.70
N PRO A 23 0.54 3.05 7.61
CA PRO A 23 0.99 4.38 7.24
C PRO A 23 2.35 4.36 6.54
N CYS A 24 2.46 5.13 5.47
CA CYS A 24 3.68 5.24 4.68
C CYS A 24 4.09 6.70 4.46
N SER A 25 5.36 6.90 4.16
CA SER A 25 5.94 8.20 3.84
C SER A 25 7.26 8.01 3.11
N TYR A 26 7.92 9.11 2.75
CA TYR A 26 9.27 9.09 2.18
C TYR A 26 10.29 8.34 3.07
N TYR A 27 10.10 8.34 4.39
CA TYR A 27 10.98 7.65 5.35
C TYR A 27 10.43 6.29 5.83
N ALA A 28 9.34 5.83 5.22
CA ALA A 28 8.63 4.61 5.61
C ALA A 28 7.95 4.01 4.37
N GLU A 29 8.76 3.35 3.54
CA GLU A 29 8.33 2.78 2.27
C GLU A 29 7.51 1.51 2.46
N CYS A 30 6.64 1.25 1.49
CA CYS A 30 5.86 0.02 1.42
C CYS A 30 6.74 -1.14 0.94
N GLY A 31 6.38 -2.35 1.36
CA GLY A 31 7.04 -3.56 0.88
C GLY A 31 6.77 -3.86 -0.58
N ASP A 32 7.36 -4.96 -1.04
CA ASP A 32 7.20 -5.45 -2.40
C ASP A 32 5.72 -5.60 -2.77
N TYR A 33 5.40 -5.32 -4.03
CA TYR A 33 4.04 -5.36 -4.58
C TYR A 33 3.04 -4.42 -3.91
N LEU A 34 3.52 -3.46 -3.12
CA LEU A 34 2.73 -2.39 -2.54
C LEU A 34 3.24 -1.04 -3.02
N SER A 35 2.39 -0.02 -2.88
CA SER A 35 2.80 1.37 -3.11
C SER A 35 2.07 2.31 -2.16
N CYS A 36 2.74 3.39 -1.81
CA CYS A 36 2.21 4.41 -0.94
C CYS A 36 1.26 5.33 -1.71
N HIS A 37 0.04 5.53 -1.19
CA HIS A 37 -0.92 6.43 -1.81
C HIS A 37 -1.76 7.18 -0.78
N THR A 38 -2.03 8.44 -1.09
CA THR A 38 -2.86 9.33 -0.26
C THR A 38 -4.33 9.11 -0.60
N PHE A 39 -5.11 8.65 0.37
CA PHE A 39 -6.57 8.60 0.24
C PHE A 39 -7.21 9.23 1.47
N ASN A 40 -8.15 10.16 1.25
CA ASN A 40 -8.76 10.98 2.31
C ASN A 40 -7.71 11.64 3.24
N GLY A 41 -6.63 12.16 2.66
CA GLY A 41 -5.57 12.87 3.38
C GLY A 41 -4.60 11.98 4.16
N ILE A 42 -4.71 10.64 4.05
CA ILE A 42 -3.86 9.71 4.79
C ILE A 42 -3.08 8.82 3.82
N ASN A 43 -1.76 8.77 3.99
CA ASN A 43 -0.86 7.93 3.23
C ASN A 43 -0.87 6.50 3.79
N ARG A 44 -1.23 5.53 2.95
CA ARG A 44 -1.18 4.10 3.31
C ARG A 44 -0.62 3.25 2.17
N CYS A 45 -0.13 2.07 2.52
CA CYS A 45 0.29 1.06 1.55
C CYS A 45 -0.92 0.31 0.99
N TYR A 46 -1.00 0.19 -0.32
CA TYR A 46 -2.02 -0.57 -1.05
C TYR A 46 -1.36 -1.44 -2.12
N HIS A 47 -2.05 -2.45 -2.63
CA HIS A 47 -1.50 -3.34 -3.65
C HIS A 47 -1.12 -2.60 -4.93
N TYR A 48 0.00 -2.98 -5.55
CA TYR A 48 0.38 -2.52 -6.86
C TYR A 48 0.50 -3.70 -7.84
N PRO A 49 -0.38 -3.81 -8.86
CA PRO A 49 -1.53 -2.92 -9.14
C PRO A 49 -2.69 -3.09 -8.14
N ARG A 50 -3.60 -2.10 -8.06
CA ARG A 50 -4.68 -2.02 -7.05
C ARG A 50 -5.78 -3.06 -7.25
N LEU A 51 -6.25 -3.65 -6.16
CA LEU A 51 -7.38 -4.58 -6.14
C LEU A 51 -8.73 -3.85 -6.06
N GLY A 52 -9.82 -4.60 -6.25
CA GLY A 52 -11.18 -4.07 -6.14
C GLY A 52 -11.44 -3.43 -4.78
N GLY A 53 -12.02 -2.23 -4.78
CA GLY A 53 -12.30 -1.43 -3.59
C GLY A 53 -11.12 -0.61 -3.08
N GLU A 54 -9.91 -0.81 -3.60
CA GLU A 54 -8.76 0.00 -3.18
C GLU A 54 -8.75 1.38 -3.84
N PRO A 55 -8.20 2.41 -3.16
CA PRO A 55 -8.02 3.74 -3.71
C PRO A 55 -7.14 3.78 -4.97
N CYS A 56 -7.56 4.58 -5.95
CA CYS A 56 -6.89 4.73 -7.23
C CYS A 56 -6.82 6.19 -7.70
N SER A 57 -5.89 6.46 -8.61
CA SER A 57 -5.78 7.75 -9.29
C SER A 57 -5.15 7.57 -10.68
N SER A 58 -4.87 8.68 -11.37
CA SER A 58 -4.09 8.68 -12.61
C SER A 58 -2.59 8.45 -12.41
N ASP A 59 -2.12 8.37 -11.16
CA ASP A 59 -0.73 8.02 -10.85
C ASP A 59 -0.46 6.57 -11.24
N LEU A 60 0.66 6.33 -11.91
CA LEU A 60 1.14 4.99 -12.26
C LEU A 60 1.19 4.05 -11.06
N LYS A 61 1.52 4.54 -9.86
CA LYS A 61 1.58 3.73 -8.62
C LYS A 61 0.20 3.45 -8.02
N ALA A 62 -0.87 4.06 -8.51
CA ALA A 62 -2.23 3.89 -8.02
C ALA A 62 -3.21 3.40 -9.11
N GLN A 63 -2.69 2.70 -10.12
CA GLN A 63 -3.48 2.08 -11.17
C GLN A 63 -4.17 0.81 -10.70
N CYS A 64 -5.38 0.58 -11.22
CA CYS A 64 -6.15 -0.63 -10.99
C CYS A 64 -5.54 -1.83 -11.73
N MET A 65 -5.70 -3.02 -11.14
CA MET A 65 -5.37 -4.28 -11.79
C MET A 65 -6.20 -4.47 -13.07
N ILE A 66 -5.68 -5.28 -14.00
CA ILE A 66 -6.36 -5.63 -15.24
C ILE A 66 -7.78 -6.10 -14.95
N GLY A 67 -8.76 -5.58 -15.70
CA GLY A 67 -10.19 -5.88 -15.52
C GLY A 67 -10.90 -5.00 -14.48
N LEU A 68 -10.21 -4.01 -13.91
CA LEU A 68 -10.80 -3.00 -13.04
C LEU A 68 -10.59 -1.60 -13.62
N THR A 69 -11.56 -0.72 -13.39
CA THR A 69 -11.54 0.70 -13.76
C THR A 69 -11.52 1.56 -12.50
N CYS A 70 -10.78 2.66 -12.52
CA CYS A 70 -10.79 3.63 -11.43
C CYS A 70 -12.06 4.48 -11.50
N HIS A 71 -12.97 4.32 -10.53
CA HIS A 71 -14.23 5.06 -10.52
C HIS A 71 -13.97 6.57 -10.37
N GLU A 72 -14.49 7.38 -11.29
CA GLU A 72 -14.17 8.81 -11.37
C GLU A 72 -14.53 9.60 -10.11
N LYS A 73 -15.73 9.37 -9.57
CA LYS A 73 -16.23 10.05 -8.36
C LYS A 73 -15.58 9.55 -7.06
N TYR A 74 -15.55 8.24 -6.85
CA TYR A 74 -15.15 7.65 -5.56
C TYR A 74 -13.66 7.34 -5.46
N LYS A 75 -12.94 7.38 -6.58
CA LYS A 75 -11.49 7.11 -6.66
C LYS A 75 -11.13 5.76 -6.06
N VAL A 76 -11.91 4.73 -6.40
CA VAL A 76 -11.67 3.33 -6.04
C VAL A 76 -11.78 2.41 -7.25
N CYS A 77 -11.04 1.30 -7.25
CA CYS A 77 -11.08 0.32 -8.34
C CYS A 77 -12.35 -0.53 -8.32
N VAL A 78 -13.04 -0.64 -9.46
CA VAL A 78 -14.31 -1.38 -9.62
C VAL A 78 -14.35 -2.15 -10.94
N GLN A 79 -15.12 -3.25 -11.02
CA GLN A 79 -15.16 -4.09 -12.24
C GLN A 79 -15.95 -3.47 -13.41
N ASN A 80 -16.95 -2.61 -13.17
CA ASN A 80 -17.86 -2.10 -14.24
C ASN A 80 -18.50 -0.74 -13.87
N GLU A 81 -17.74 0.18 -13.25
CA GLU A 81 -18.26 1.45 -12.68
C GLU A 81 -19.36 1.28 -11.59
N GLN A 82 -19.83 0.07 -11.34
CA GLN A 82 -20.84 -0.21 -10.33
C GLN A 82 -20.22 -0.20 -8.93
N LEU A 83 -20.76 0.67 -8.07
CA LEU A 83 -20.30 0.90 -6.71
C LEU A 83 -20.70 -0.17 -5.70
N ASN A 84 -21.31 -1.27 -6.16
CA ASN A 84 -21.86 -2.32 -5.31
C ASN A 84 -20.79 -3.06 -4.46
N VAL A 85 -19.51 -2.71 -4.65
CA VAL A 85 -18.35 -3.20 -3.92
C VAL A 85 -17.96 -2.33 -2.71
N LEU A 86 -18.53 -1.14 -2.57
CA LEU A 86 -18.28 -0.27 -1.42
C LEU A 86 -19.38 -0.45 -0.35
N PRO A 87 -19.02 -0.65 0.94
CA PRO A 87 -20.00 -0.58 2.01
C PRO A 87 -20.63 0.82 2.03
N LYS A 88 -21.96 0.86 2.18
CA LYS A 88 -22.75 2.10 2.35
C LYS A 88 -22.38 2.82 3.65
#